data_AF-A0A1H0I8H1-F1
#
_entry.id   AF-A0A1H0I8H1-F1
#
_cell.length_a   1.000
_cell.length_b   1.000
_cell.length_c   1.000
_cell.angle_alpha   90.00
_cell.angle_beta   90.00
_cell.angle_gamma   90.00
#
_symmetry.space_group_name_H-M   'P 1'
#
loop_
_entity.id
_entity.type
_entity.pdbx_description
1 polymer ?
#
loop_
_entity_poly.entity_id
_entity_poly.type
_entity_poly.pdbx_seq_one_letter_code
_entity_poly.pdbx_strand_id
1 'polypeptide(L)'
;MVDFSALSAVGGTVSFTGEMFVKTWEGLMRFPEKIPAVVRAIGGAENDPERPVSVVGASVIGADAAEQGIWEIFVLMLAALNFFVGVFNLLPLLPLDGGHIAITLYERVRDMIRKLRGLTPAGPVDYTRLTGITMVLVIVGGAIVLLTVTADIVNPIRLQ
;
A
#
# COMPACT_ATOMS: atom_id res chain seq x y z
N MET A 1 25.41 -19.31 -15.99
CA MET A 1 25.72 -17.87 -16.12
C MET A 1 24.44 -17.21 -16.60
N VAL A 2 23.85 -16.32 -15.80
CA VAL A 2 22.66 -15.57 -16.22
C VAL A 2 23.17 -14.44 -17.10
N ASP A 3 22.83 -14.45 -18.39
CA ASP A 3 23.25 -13.41 -19.33
C ASP A 3 22.53 -12.10 -19.00
N PHE A 4 23.25 -11.16 -18.39
CA PHE A 4 22.79 -9.80 -18.15
C PHE A 4 22.95 -8.97 -19.43
N SER A 5 22.14 -9.27 -20.44
CA SER A 5 21.86 -8.35 -21.54
C SER A 5 20.94 -7.24 -21.04
N ALA A 6 21.11 -5.99 -21.52
CA ALA A 6 20.20 -4.90 -21.17
C ALA A 6 18.72 -5.24 -21.43
N LEU A 7 18.45 -6.10 -22.43
CA LEU A 7 17.11 -6.60 -22.75
C LEU A 7 16.59 -7.64 -21.74
N SER A 8 17.44 -8.55 -21.24
CA SER A 8 17.05 -9.52 -20.21
C SER A 8 16.88 -8.85 -18.84
N ALA A 9 17.66 -7.81 -18.56
CA ALA A 9 17.51 -6.98 -17.36
C ALA A 9 16.14 -6.27 -17.33
N VAL A 10 15.69 -5.69 -18.45
CA VAL A 10 14.35 -5.07 -18.56
C VAL A 10 13.25 -6.10 -18.30
N GLY A 11 13.33 -7.28 -18.93
CA GLY A 11 12.36 -8.36 -18.70
C GLY A 11 12.33 -8.82 -17.23
N GLY A 12 13.50 -8.96 -16.62
CA GLY A 12 13.64 -9.29 -15.19
C GLY A 12 13.01 -8.23 -14.28
N THR A 13 13.27 -6.93 -14.54
CA THR A 13 12.67 -5.84 -13.76
C THR A 13 11.15 -5.84 -13.87
N VAL A 14 10.59 -5.99 -15.08
CA VAL A 14 9.12 -6.03 -15.27
C VAL A 14 8.50 -7.21 -14.50
N SER A 15 9.11 -8.39 -14.58
CA SER A 15 8.64 -9.57 -13.83
C SER A 15 8.70 -9.34 -12.33
N PHE A 16 9.83 -8.84 -11.83
CA PHE A 16 10.04 -8.57 -10.41
C PHE A 16 9.07 -7.50 -9.88
N THR A 17 8.87 -6.40 -10.61
CA THR A 17 7.88 -5.37 -10.25
C THR A 17 6.46 -5.93 -10.27
N GLY A 18 6.12 -6.79 -11.24
CA GLY A 18 4.83 -7.47 -11.30
C GLY A 18 4.60 -8.39 -10.10
N GLU A 19 5.59 -9.19 -9.73
CA GLU A 19 5.54 -10.03 -8.52
C GLU A 19 5.40 -9.20 -7.25
N MET A 20 6.15 -8.10 -7.15
CA MET A 20 6.05 -7.17 -6.03
C MET A 20 4.64 -6.58 -5.94
N PHE A 21 4.05 -6.17 -7.08
CA PHE A 21 2.67 -5.69 -7.14
C PHE A 21 1.68 -6.70 -6.57
N VAL A 22 1.74 -7.95 -7.05
CA VAL A 22 0.83 -9.02 -6.62
C VAL A 22 0.98 -9.29 -5.11
N LYS A 23 2.22 -9.43 -4.62
CA LYS A 23 2.47 -9.68 -3.19
C LYS A 23 2.01 -8.51 -2.32
N THR A 24 2.26 -7.27 -2.74
CA THR A 24 1.78 -6.07 -2.03
C THR A 24 0.25 -6.02 -2.03
N TRP A 25 -0.39 -6.31 -3.16
CA TRP A 25 -1.85 -6.34 -3.27
C TRP A 25 -2.48 -7.40 -2.37
N GLU A 26 -1.94 -8.63 -2.37
CA GLU A 26 -2.37 -9.69 -1.46
C GLU A 26 -2.17 -9.31 0.01
N GLY A 27 -1.03 -8.68 0.34
CA GLY A 27 -0.74 -8.16 1.67
C GLY A 27 -1.76 -7.10 2.12
N LEU A 28 -2.13 -6.18 1.23
CA LEU A 28 -3.18 -5.18 1.50
C LEU A 28 -4.55 -5.82 1.76
N MET A 29 -4.92 -6.85 1.00
CA MET A 29 -6.18 -7.56 1.20
C MET A 29 -6.22 -8.34 2.54
N ARG A 30 -5.07 -8.87 2.98
CA ARG A 30 -4.93 -9.55 4.27
C ARG A 30 -4.70 -8.60 5.45
N PHE A 31 -4.47 -7.31 5.18
CA PHE A 31 -4.14 -6.32 6.19
C PHE A 31 -5.15 -6.27 7.37
N PRO A 32 -6.47 -6.32 7.16
CA PRO A 32 -7.44 -6.31 8.26
C PRO A 32 -7.26 -7.49 9.23
N GLU A 33 -6.88 -8.66 8.72
CA GLU A 33 -6.64 -9.88 9.52
C GLU A 33 -5.40 -9.74 10.41
N LYS A 34 -4.48 -8.84 10.06
CA LYS A 34 -3.25 -8.60 10.80
C LYS A 34 -3.37 -7.51 11.87
N ILE A 35 -4.47 -6.74 11.91
CA ILE A 35 -4.70 -5.70 12.94
C ILE A 35 -4.61 -6.25 14.38
N PRO A 36 -5.18 -7.43 14.72
CA PRO A 36 -5.05 -7.99 16.07
C PRO A 36 -3.60 -8.28 16.46
N ALA A 37 -2.71 -8.60 15.50
CA ALA A 37 -1.29 -8.80 15.79
C ALA A 37 -0.61 -7.49 16.21
N VAL A 38 -0.97 -6.37 15.58
CA VAL A 38 -0.46 -5.03 15.94
C VAL A 38 -0.90 -4.64 17.36
N VAL A 39 -2.17 -4.91 17.71
CA VAL A 39 -2.68 -4.66 19.08
C VAL A 39 -1.94 -5.51 20.12
N ARG A 40 -1.70 -6.79 19.83
CA ARG A 40 -0.94 -7.68 20.71
C ARG A 40 0.51 -7.20 20.89
N ALA A 41 1.14 -6.69 19.84
CA ALA A 41 2.51 -6.16 19.91
C ALA A 41 2.63 -4.96 20.86
N ILE A 42 1.61 -4.09 20.94
CA ILE A 42 1.55 -2.99 21.93
C ILE A 42 1.52 -3.56 23.36
N GLY A 43 0.85 -4.70 23.58
CA GLY A 43 0.79 -5.39 24.86
C GLY A 43 2.09 -6.13 25.26
N GLY A 44 3.17 -6.01 24.47
CA GLY A 44 4.45 -6.66 24.74
C GLY A 44 4.51 -8.13 24.32
N ALA A 45 3.60 -8.60 23.47
CA ALA A 45 3.70 -9.93 22.89
C ALA A 45 4.94 -10.05 21.98
N GLU A 46 5.39 -11.29 21.75
CA GLU A 46 6.49 -11.57 20.81
C GLU A 46 6.19 -11.00 19.42
N ASN A 47 7.21 -10.43 18.78
CA ASN A 47 7.07 -9.76 17.50
C ASN A 47 6.69 -10.78 16.42
N ASP A 48 5.45 -10.69 15.94
CA ASP A 48 4.97 -11.46 14.79
C ASP A 48 5.67 -10.92 13.52
N PRO A 49 6.48 -11.74 12.81
CA PRO A 49 7.18 -11.32 11.60
C PRO A 49 6.25 -10.88 10.47
N GLU A 50 4.98 -11.29 10.52
CA GLU A 50 3.98 -10.94 9.51
C GLU A 50 3.09 -9.76 9.93
N ARG A 51 3.36 -9.10 11.08
CA ARG A 51 2.59 -7.91 11.46
C ARG A 51 2.95 -6.72 10.58
N PRO A 52 1.97 -5.86 10.25
CA PRO A 52 2.22 -4.59 9.61
C PRO A 52 3.22 -3.74 10.38
N VAL A 53 4.16 -3.16 9.65
CA VAL A 53 5.18 -2.24 10.15
C VAL A 53 4.83 -0.83 9.68
N SER A 54 4.94 0.15 10.57
CA SER A 54 4.76 1.56 10.25
C SER A 54 6.02 2.15 9.61
N VAL A 55 5.92 3.40 9.14
CA VAL A 55 7.07 4.16 8.64
C VAL A 55 8.17 4.30 9.70
N VAL A 56 7.80 4.36 10.99
CA VAL A 56 8.76 4.44 12.10
C VAL A 56 9.54 3.12 12.22
N GLY A 57 8.85 1.97 12.26
CA GLY A 57 9.52 0.67 12.32
C GLY A 57 10.38 0.40 11.08
N ALA A 58 9.90 0.74 9.89
CA ALA A 58 10.69 0.65 8.66
C ALA A 58 11.96 1.52 8.71
N SER A 59 11.90 2.68 9.36
CA SER A 59 13.06 3.57 9.55
C SER A 59 14.08 2.98 10.52
N VAL A 60 13.63 2.31 11.60
CA VAL A 60 14.51 1.60 12.54
C VAL A 60 15.23 0.46 11.83
N ILE A 61 14.49 -0.37 11.09
CA ILE A 61 15.06 -1.48 10.30
C ILE A 61 16.05 -0.92 9.27
N GLY A 62 15.73 0.18 8.60
CA GLY A 62 16.65 0.85 7.67
C GLY A 62 17.93 1.35 8.35
N ALA A 63 17.82 1.93 9.55
CA ALA A 63 18.97 2.38 10.33
C ALA A 63 19.86 1.21 10.75
N ASP A 64 19.27 0.13 11.27
CA ASP A 64 20.01 -1.09 11.64
C ASP A 64 20.78 -1.66 10.43
N ALA A 65 20.15 -1.70 9.24
CA ALA A 65 20.81 -2.16 8.01
C ALA A 65 22.00 -1.26 7.61
N ALA A 66 21.85 0.06 7.71
CA ALA A 66 22.92 1.00 7.41
C ALA A 66 24.08 0.92 8.41
N GLU A 67 23.79 0.75 9.71
CA GLU A 67 24.79 0.56 10.77
C GLU A 67 25.60 -0.73 10.59
N GLN A 68 24.94 -1.81 10.14
CA GLN A 68 25.60 -3.07 9.81
C GLN A 68 26.32 -3.04 8.44
N GLY A 69 26.24 -1.93 7.70
CA GLY A 69 26.86 -1.76 6.39
C GLY A 69 26.15 -2.50 5.24
N ILE A 70 24.93 -2.99 5.46
CA ILE A 70 24.14 -3.78 4.49
C ILE A 70 23.23 -2.84 3.68
N TRP A 71 23.84 -2.02 2.83
CA TRP A 71 23.14 -1.00 2.05
C TRP A 71 22.10 -1.56 1.08
N GLU A 72 22.27 -2.80 0.62
CA GLU A 72 21.31 -3.46 -0.27
C GLU A 72 19.94 -3.63 0.40
N ILE A 73 19.91 -4.04 1.68
CA ILE A 73 18.66 -4.19 2.44
C ILE A 73 18.02 -2.81 2.65
N PHE A 74 18.81 -1.79 2.97
CA PHE A 74 18.31 -0.43 3.11
C PHE A 74 17.64 0.07 1.83
N VAL A 75 18.30 -0.05 0.67
CA VAL A 75 17.75 0.39 -0.62
C VAL A 75 16.51 -0.42 -1.00
N LEU A 76 16.53 -1.75 -0.80
CA LEU A 76 15.38 -2.61 -1.08
C LEU A 76 14.19 -2.29 -0.16
N MET A 77 14.44 -1.97 1.11
CA MET A 77 13.40 -1.56 2.06
C MET A 77 12.78 -0.22 1.64
N LEU A 78 13.60 0.76 1.26
CA LEU A 78 13.10 2.04 0.74
C LEU A 78 12.29 1.87 -0.54
N ALA A 79 12.76 1.01 -1.45
CA ALA A 79 12.04 0.69 -2.68
C ALA A 79 10.70 0.02 -2.36
N ALA A 80 10.68 -0.98 -1.49
CA ALA A 80 9.47 -1.68 -1.07
C ALA A 80 8.48 -0.76 -0.34
N LEU A 81 8.95 0.14 0.53
CA LEU A 81 8.09 1.10 1.22
C LEU A 81 7.42 2.07 0.24
N ASN A 82 8.20 2.67 -0.68
CA ASN A 82 7.65 3.58 -1.68
C ASN A 82 6.70 2.85 -2.64
N PHE A 83 7.07 1.62 -3.03
CA PHE A 83 6.21 0.79 -3.87
C PHE A 83 4.90 0.44 -3.15
N PHE A 84 4.96 0.07 -1.86
CA PHE A 84 3.78 -0.16 -1.03
C PHE A 84 2.87 1.07 -0.97
N VAL A 85 3.43 2.25 -0.70
CA VAL A 85 2.67 3.51 -0.69
C VAL A 85 2.04 3.78 -2.06
N GLY A 86 2.78 3.52 -3.14
CA GLY A 86 2.27 3.62 -4.51
C GLY A 86 1.08 2.69 -4.77
N VAL A 87 1.20 1.41 -4.44
CA VAL A 87 0.10 0.42 -4.61
C VAL A 87 -1.07 0.73 -3.68
N PHE A 88 -0.81 1.15 -2.44
CA PHE A 88 -1.84 1.58 -1.49
C PHE A 88 -2.64 2.76 -2.07
N ASN A 89 -1.99 3.75 -2.66
CA ASN A 89 -2.65 4.88 -3.30
C ASN A 89 -3.49 4.48 -4.52
N LEU A 90 -3.26 3.31 -5.13
CA LEU A 90 -4.08 2.78 -6.22
C LEU A 90 -5.38 2.09 -5.75
N LEU A 91 -5.58 1.90 -4.43
CA LEU A 91 -6.82 1.35 -3.92
C LEU A 91 -8.01 2.23 -4.34
N PRO A 92 -9.18 1.63 -4.68
CA PRO A 92 -10.36 2.36 -5.15
C PRO A 92 -11.11 3.02 -3.98
N LEU A 93 -10.39 3.80 -3.18
CA LEU A 93 -10.89 4.55 -2.03
C LEU A 93 -10.72 6.03 -2.35
N LEU A 94 -11.77 6.82 -2.15
CA LEU A 94 -11.79 8.26 -2.41
C LEU A 94 -10.67 9.11 -1.81
N PRO A 95 -10.21 8.89 -0.56
CA PRO A 95 -9.10 9.68 -0.03
C PRO A 95 -7.76 9.37 -0.72
N LEU A 96 -7.71 8.35 -1.57
CA LEU A 96 -6.53 7.89 -2.31
C LEU A 96 -6.73 8.16 -3.81
N ASP A 97 -5.62 8.23 -4.56
CA ASP A 97 -5.64 8.56 -5.99
C ASP A 97 -6.49 7.57 -6.81
N GLY A 98 -6.47 6.28 -6.43
CA GLY A 98 -7.25 5.21 -7.03
C GLY A 98 -8.77 5.42 -6.94
N GLY A 99 -9.25 6.17 -5.95
CA GLY A 99 -10.67 6.54 -5.85
C GLY A 99 -11.13 7.45 -6.99
N HIS A 100 -10.30 8.42 -7.37
CA HIS A 100 -10.58 9.29 -8.52
C HIS A 100 -10.54 8.50 -9.83
N ILE A 101 -9.53 7.64 -9.98
CA ILE A 101 -9.41 6.75 -11.15
C ILE A 101 -10.64 5.86 -11.27
N ALA A 102 -11.09 5.25 -10.17
CA ALA A 102 -12.27 4.39 -10.15
C ALA A 102 -13.54 5.13 -10.57
N ILE A 103 -13.74 6.36 -10.10
CA ILE A 103 -14.90 7.19 -10.47
C ILE A 103 -14.85 7.57 -11.95
N THR A 104 -13.72 8.09 -12.43
CA THR A 104 -13.58 8.48 -13.84
C THR A 104 -13.74 7.28 -14.78
N LEU A 105 -13.20 6.11 -14.38
CA LEU A 105 -13.40 4.87 -15.14
C LEU A 105 -14.87 4.46 -15.16
N TYR A 106 -15.56 4.53 -14.01
CA TYR A 106 -16.98 4.27 -13.91
C TYR A 106 -17.81 5.21 -14.79
N GLU A 107 -17.56 6.51 -14.74
CA GLU A 107 -18.22 7.52 -15.59
C GLU A 107 -18.02 7.21 -17.07
N ARG A 108 -16.77 6.93 -17.46
CA ARG A 108 -16.41 6.62 -18.85
C ARG A 108 -17.09 5.36 -19.35
N VAL A 109 -17.10 4.29 -18.57
CA VAL A 109 -17.77 3.02 -18.92
C VAL A 109 -19.29 3.23 -19.00
N ARG A 110 -19.88 3.91 -18.01
CA ARG A 110 -21.31 4.24 -17.97
C ARG A 110 -21.72 5.03 -19.21
N ASP A 111 -20.99 6.08 -19.55
CA ASP A 111 -21.34 6.98 -20.65
C ASP A 111 -21.07 6.33 -22.02
N MET A 112 -20.07 5.45 -22.12
CA MET A 112 -19.88 4.59 -23.28
C MET A 112 -21.09 3.69 -23.52
N ILE A 113 -21.61 3.03 -22.47
CA ILE A 113 -22.81 2.18 -22.56
C ILE A 113 -24.05 3.01 -22.92
N ARG A 114 -24.21 4.19 -22.33
CA ARG A 114 -25.33 5.11 -22.65
C ARG A 114 -25.30 5.56 -24.11
N LYS A 115 -24.11 5.93 -24.61
CA LYS A 115 -23.91 6.31 -26.01
C LYS A 115 -24.25 5.16 -26.97
N LEU A 116 -23.85 3.93 -26.64
CA LEU A 116 -24.22 2.74 -27.42
C LEU A 116 -25.74 2.49 -27.45
N ARG A 117 -26.47 2.95 -26.43
CA ARG A 117 -27.94 2.90 -26.36
C ARG A 117 -28.63 4.13 -26.97
N GLY A 118 -27.89 5.04 -27.61
CA GLY A 118 -28.43 6.28 -28.16
C GLY A 118 -28.85 7.33 -27.12
N LEU A 119 -28.48 7.14 -25.85
CA LEU A 119 -28.76 8.07 -24.77
C LEU A 119 -27.63 9.10 -24.64
N THR A 120 -27.96 10.30 -24.17
CA THR A 120 -26.95 11.31 -23.81
C THR A 120 -26.12 10.85 -22.59
N PRO A 121 -24.83 11.26 -22.49
CA PRO A 121 -24.00 11.00 -21.32
C PRO A 121 -24.69 11.43 -20.03
N ALA A 122 -24.48 10.68 -18.95
CA ALA A 122 -24.96 11.11 -17.64
C ALA A 122 -23.99 12.17 -17.08
N GLY A 123 -24.47 13.04 -16.20
CA GLY A 123 -23.63 14.06 -15.56
C GLY A 123 -22.54 13.45 -14.66
N PRO A 124 -21.57 14.28 -14.21
CA PRO A 124 -20.51 13.84 -13.30
C PRO A 124 -21.06 13.25 -12.00
N VAL A 125 -20.29 12.35 -11.38
CA VAL A 125 -20.58 11.83 -10.05
C VAL A 125 -20.47 12.97 -9.03
N ASP A 126 -21.46 13.04 -8.15
CA ASP A 126 -21.51 14.03 -7.08
C ASP A 126 -20.61 13.59 -5.91
N TYR A 127 -19.43 14.21 -5.83
CA TYR A 127 -18.45 13.96 -4.76
C TYR A 127 -18.96 14.34 -3.37
N THR A 128 -19.88 15.30 -3.25
CA THR A 128 -20.41 15.73 -1.95
C THR A 128 -21.16 14.60 -1.26
N ARG A 129 -21.80 13.71 -2.03
CA ARG A 129 -22.47 12.51 -1.49
C ARG A 129 -21.48 11.49 -0.93
N LEU A 130 -20.23 11.56 -1.35
CA LEU A 130 -19.19 10.62 -0.96
C LEU A 130 -18.30 11.15 0.18
N THR A 131 -18.41 12.44 0.53
CA THR A 131 -17.64 13.08 1.60
C THR A 131 -17.78 12.35 2.93
N GLY A 132 -18.99 11.90 3.29
CA GLY A 132 -19.22 11.17 4.54
C GLY A 132 -18.43 9.86 4.61
N ILE A 133 -18.47 9.07 3.54
CA ILE A 133 -17.72 7.80 3.43
C ILE A 133 -16.22 8.08 3.45
N THR A 134 -15.78 9.11 2.72
CA THR A 134 -14.38 9.54 2.67
C THR A 134 -13.87 9.88 4.07
N MET A 135 -14.65 10.62 4.87
CA MET A 135 -14.29 10.97 6.24
C MET A 135 -14.13 9.74 7.13
N VAL A 136 -15.06 8.78 7.03
CA VAL A 136 -14.96 7.51 7.78
C VAL A 136 -13.67 6.77 7.42
N LEU A 137 -13.36 6.65 6.13
CA LEU A 137 -12.13 5.99 5.67
C LEU A 137 -10.87 6.70 6.16
N VAL A 138 -10.84 8.04 6.13
CA VAL A 138 -9.71 8.83 6.65
C VAL A 138 -9.52 8.63 8.15
N ILE A 139 -10.59 8.63 8.93
CA ILE A 139 -10.53 8.42 10.38
C ILE A 139 -10.03 7.00 10.68
N VAL A 140 -10.58 5.99 10.02
CA VAL A 140 -10.17 4.58 10.20
C VAL A 140 -8.71 4.39 9.79
N GLY A 141 -8.31 4.90 8.62
CA GLY A 141 -6.93 4.84 8.15
C GLY A 141 -5.97 5.57 9.09
N GLY A 142 -6.33 6.76 9.56
CA GLY A 142 -5.55 7.51 10.55
C GLY A 142 -5.40 6.76 11.88
N ALA A 143 -6.46 6.13 12.37
CA ALA A 143 -6.41 5.30 13.57
C ALA A 143 -5.47 4.09 13.41
N ILE A 144 -5.48 3.44 12.24
CA ILE A 144 -4.57 2.34 11.91
C ILE A 144 -3.11 2.82 11.87
N VAL A 145 -2.84 3.98 11.26
CA VAL A 145 -1.50 4.58 11.25
C VAL A 145 -1.03 4.84 12.68
N LEU A 146 -1.86 5.45 13.52
CA LEU A 146 -1.53 5.68 14.93
C LEU A 146 -1.29 4.37 15.69
N LEU A 147 -2.09 3.34 15.43
CA LEU A 147 -1.95 2.02 16.05
C LEU A 147 -0.61 1.37 15.71
N THR A 148 -0.26 1.33 14.42
CA THR A 148 0.99 0.72 13.94
C THR A 148 2.23 1.50 14.40
N VAL A 149 2.17 2.84 14.39
CA VAL A 149 3.24 3.69 14.93
C VAL A 149 3.42 3.43 16.42
N THR A 150 2.32 3.37 17.19
CA THR A 150 2.40 3.07 18.63
C THR A 150 3.02 1.69 18.88
N ALA A 151 2.64 0.67 18.10
CA ALA A 151 3.22 -0.66 18.21
C ALA A 151 4.73 -0.67 17.94
N ASP A 152 5.19 0.07 16.92
CA ASP A 152 6.62 0.14 16.59
C ASP A 152 7.44 0.95 17.61
N ILE A 153 6.82 1.94 18.27
CA ILE A 153 7.49 2.69 19.34
C ILE A 153 7.62 1.83 20.60
N VAL A 154 6.56 1.09 20.96
CA VAL A 154 6.52 0.28 22.19
C VAL A 154 7.32 -1.02 22.03
N ASN A 155 7.23 -1.66 20.86
CA ASN A 155 7.86 -2.94 20.56
C ASN A 155 8.52 -2.89 19.17
N PRO A 156 9.68 -2.21 19.07
CA PRO A 156 10.36 -2.00 17.79
C PRO A 156 10.86 -3.33 17.21
N ILE A 157 10.57 -3.54 15.93
CA ILE A 157 11.19 -4.61 15.14
C ILE A 157 12.62 -4.19 14.82
N ARG A 158 13.57 -5.09 15.03
CA ARG A 158 15.02 -4.89 14.84
C ARG A 158 15.55 -5.90 13.84
N LEU A 159 16.55 -5.50 13.06
CA LEU A 159 17.39 -6.44 12.31
C LEU A 159 18.38 -7.09 13.29
N GLN A 160 18.30 -8.41 13.45
CA GLN A 160 19.25 -9.21 14.24
C GLN A 160 20.44 -9.63 13.38
#